data_AF-A0A4D7C6R9-F1
#
_entry.id   AF-A0A4D7C6R9-F1
#
_cell.length_a   1.000
_cell.length_b   1.000
_cell.length_c   1.000
_cell.angle_alpha   90.00
_cell.angle_beta   90.00
_cell.angle_gamma   90.00
#
_symmetry.space_group_name_H-M   'P 1'
#
loop_
_entity.id
_entity.type
_entity.pdbx_description
1 polymer ?
#
loop_
_entity_poly.entity_id
_entity_poly.type
_entity_poly.pdbx_seq_one_letter_code
_entity_poly.pdbx_strand_id
1 'polypeptide(L)'
;MPQSAGARPGFVDAHNNLGNAQLALEQYEDALASFDRALDANPRSPEAWNNRGTACLELGRLDQALESFRQAAAKSSVYVQPVYNECLLLLLQGRWAEGWALYEQRRRMPNWVGTPDGPELERLEDAAGRSVLLYAEQGLGDTLQFCRYALLLAAHAGKVILQAQRPLVPLLRQSLSGIEIIANDEDRPAFDRHLPLMSLMRLLGTTEATILASVPYLKAESGQVEAWRARLGRTASRLASSGRAAREGQWIAVAPIRWRRRHPWRRSPACD
;
A
#
# COMPACT_ATOMS: atom_id res chain seq x y z
N MET A 1 -17.76 46.70 7.22
CA MET A 1 -16.62 45.88 6.74
C MET A 1 -15.95 45.26 7.96
N PRO A 2 -16.24 44.01 8.37
CA PRO A 2 -15.45 43.40 9.42
C PRO A 2 -14.09 42.99 8.85
N GLN A 3 -13.04 43.42 9.52
CA GLN A 3 -11.64 43.13 9.20
C GLN A 3 -11.41 41.63 9.36
N SER A 4 -10.76 41.01 8.37
CA SER A 4 -10.27 39.63 8.47
C SER A 4 -9.29 39.54 9.65
N ALA A 5 -9.71 38.93 10.75
CA ALA A 5 -8.81 38.56 11.83
C ALA A 5 -7.74 37.63 11.26
N GLY A 6 -6.56 38.19 10.99
CA GLY A 6 -5.41 37.44 10.49
C GLY A 6 -5.00 36.43 11.53
N ALA A 7 -5.23 35.15 11.25
CA ALA A 7 -4.62 34.06 11.97
C ALA A 7 -3.11 34.32 12.03
N ARG A 8 -2.53 34.37 13.23
CA ARG A 8 -1.07 34.47 13.38
C ARG A 8 -0.47 33.18 12.82
N PRO A 9 0.27 33.20 11.70
CA PRO A 9 0.71 31.98 11.02
C PRO A 9 1.49 31.03 11.94
N GLY A 10 2.30 31.58 12.87
CA GLY A 10 3.07 30.78 13.82
C GLY A 10 2.26 30.00 14.86
N PHE A 11 0.96 30.29 15.05
CA PHE A 11 0.12 29.53 15.99
C PHE A 11 -0.39 28.22 15.36
N VAL A 12 -0.63 28.21 14.05
CA VAL A 12 -1.01 27.02 13.28
C VAL A 12 0.14 26.01 13.30
N ASP A 13 1.35 26.46 12.98
CA ASP A 13 2.53 25.61 12.94
C ASP A 13 2.88 25.05 14.32
N ALA A 14 2.74 25.86 15.38
CA ALA A 14 2.99 25.42 16.75
C ALA A 14 2.03 24.29 17.18
N HIS A 15 0.73 24.45 16.92
CA HIS A 15 -0.26 23.43 17.23
C HIS A 15 -0.10 22.17 16.39
N ASN A 16 0.22 22.31 15.10
CA ASN A 16 0.49 21.18 14.22
C ASN A 16 1.75 20.41 14.67
N ASN A 17 2.82 21.11 15.05
CA ASN A 17 4.05 20.48 15.55
C ASN A 17 3.84 19.79 16.90
N LEU A 18 3.07 20.40 17.81
CA LEU A 18 2.69 19.75 19.07
C LEU A 18 1.87 18.47 18.80
N GLY A 19 0.88 18.54 17.91
CA GLY A 19 0.09 17.37 17.53
C GLY A 19 0.95 16.25 16.93
N ASN A 20 1.92 16.59 16.09
CA ASN A 20 2.87 15.61 15.54
C ASN A 20 3.74 14.96 16.62
N ALA A 21 4.21 15.73 17.60
CA ALA A 21 4.96 15.18 18.74
C ALA A 21 4.07 14.24 19.59
N GLN A 22 2.81 14.60 19.81
CA GLN A 22 1.84 13.77 20.52
C GLN A 22 1.51 12.48 19.76
N LEU A 23 1.35 12.54 18.43
CA LEU A 23 1.22 11.35 17.57
C LEU A 23 2.41 10.40 17.75
N ALA A 24 3.63 10.93 17.73
CA ALA A 24 4.85 10.14 17.90
C ALA A 24 4.94 9.49 19.30
N LEU A 25 4.32 10.10 20.31
CA LEU A 25 4.21 9.59 21.67
C LEU A 25 2.99 8.65 21.87
N GLU A 26 2.27 8.29 20.80
CA GLU A 26 1.04 7.50 20.84
C GLU A 26 -0.09 8.17 21.68
N GLN A 27 -0.05 9.50 21.86
CA GLN A 27 -1.06 10.32 22.58
C GLN A 27 -2.12 10.86 21.60
N TYR A 28 -2.92 9.96 21.06
CA TYR A 28 -3.74 10.26 19.88
C TYR A 28 -4.89 11.25 20.13
N GLU A 29 -5.56 11.19 21.30
CA GLU A 29 -6.60 12.16 21.67
C GLU A 29 -6.05 13.58 21.82
N ASP A 30 -4.89 13.73 22.45
CA ASP A 30 -4.25 15.03 22.62
C ASP A 30 -3.76 15.58 21.27
N ALA A 31 -3.20 14.71 20.43
CA ALA A 31 -2.82 15.06 19.07
C ALA A 31 -4.00 15.58 18.26
N LEU A 32 -5.15 14.89 18.32
CA LEU A 32 -6.38 15.30 17.67
C LEU A 32 -6.82 16.70 18.14
N ALA A 33 -6.83 16.96 19.45
CA ALA A 33 -7.16 18.27 19.99
C ALA A 33 -6.19 19.37 19.54
N SER A 34 -4.90 19.06 19.41
CA SER A 34 -3.90 19.99 18.87
C SER A 34 -4.14 20.30 17.39
N PHE A 35 -4.47 19.31 16.56
CA PHE A 35 -4.79 19.54 15.15
C PHE A 35 -6.11 20.31 14.97
N ASP A 36 -7.12 20.04 15.81
CA ASP A 36 -8.38 20.81 15.80
C ASP A 36 -8.09 22.30 16.09
N ARG A 37 -7.24 22.62 17.07
CA ARG A 37 -6.82 24.02 17.34
C ARG A 37 -6.03 24.64 16.17
N ALA A 38 -5.19 23.85 15.50
CA ALA A 38 -4.48 24.33 14.30
C ALA A 38 -5.48 24.69 13.17
N LEU A 39 -6.55 23.90 13.02
CA LEU A 39 -7.61 24.11 12.04
C LEU A 39 -8.56 25.25 12.42
N ASP A 40 -8.85 25.46 13.71
CA ASP A 40 -9.58 26.64 14.19
C ASP A 40 -8.84 27.93 13.82
N ALA A 41 -7.51 27.91 13.92
CA ALA A 41 -6.66 29.03 13.51
C ALA A 41 -6.56 29.15 11.98
N ASN A 42 -6.42 28.04 11.24
CA ASN A 42 -6.40 28.04 9.78
C ASN A 42 -7.10 26.80 9.18
N PRO A 43 -8.39 26.94 8.78
CA PRO A 43 -9.15 25.84 8.19
C PRO A 43 -8.65 25.38 6.81
N ARG A 44 -7.72 26.10 6.20
CA ARG A 44 -7.17 25.82 4.86
C ARG A 44 -5.85 25.06 4.88
N SER A 45 -5.31 24.70 6.05
CA SER A 45 -4.05 23.94 6.13
C SER A 45 -4.25 22.47 5.70
N PRO A 46 -3.74 22.03 4.53
CA PRO A 46 -3.84 20.63 4.11
C PRO A 46 -3.11 19.69 5.06
N GLU A 47 -2.00 20.14 5.64
CA GLU A 47 -1.16 19.34 6.54
C GLU A 47 -1.88 19.06 7.87
N ALA A 48 -2.51 20.08 8.46
CA ALA A 48 -3.28 19.90 9.69
C ALA A 48 -4.48 18.95 9.47
N TRP A 49 -5.17 19.06 8.33
CA TRP A 49 -6.24 18.12 7.96
C TRP A 49 -5.73 16.69 7.81
N ASN A 50 -4.58 16.49 7.15
CA ASN A 50 -3.96 15.17 6.98
C ASN A 50 -3.55 14.57 8.33
N ASN A 51 -2.88 15.34 9.18
CA ASN A 51 -2.40 14.86 10.48
C ASN A 51 -3.56 14.56 11.44
N ARG A 52 -4.63 15.37 11.38
CA ARG A 52 -5.90 15.06 12.03
C ARG A 52 -6.47 13.72 11.57
N GLY A 53 -6.42 13.46 10.25
CA GLY A 53 -6.84 12.19 9.68
C GLY A 53 -6.06 11.00 10.23
N THR A 54 -4.74 11.14 10.36
CA THR A 54 -3.86 10.16 10.99
C THR A 54 -4.23 9.92 12.46
N ALA A 55 -4.43 10.98 13.26
CA ALA A 55 -4.86 10.84 14.65
C ALA A 55 -6.20 10.10 14.79
N CYS A 56 -7.19 10.44 13.96
CA CYS A 56 -8.47 9.75 13.91
C CYS A 56 -8.32 8.27 13.54
N LEU A 57 -7.42 7.94 12.60
CA LEU A 57 -7.16 6.57 12.19
C LEU A 57 -6.59 5.73 13.33
N GLU A 58 -5.61 6.25 14.06
CA GLU A 58 -5.01 5.56 15.23
C GLU A 58 -6.03 5.36 16.36
N LEU A 59 -6.99 6.28 16.50
CA LEU A 59 -8.13 6.15 17.42
C LEU A 59 -9.22 5.19 16.92
N GLY A 60 -9.09 4.61 15.72
CA GLY A 60 -10.10 3.75 15.09
C GLY A 60 -11.34 4.51 14.58
N ARG A 61 -11.29 5.83 14.51
CA ARG A 61 -12.39 6.71 14.06
C ARG A 61 -12.35 6.87 12.53
N LEU A 62 -12.64 5.78 11.83
CA LEU A 62 -12.43 5.67 10.38
C LEU A 62 -13.17 6.73 9.57
N ASP A 63 -14.43 7.02 9.88
CA ASP A 63 -15.22 8.02 9.14
C ASP A 63 -14.64 9.44 9.29
N GLN A 64 -14.17 9.78 10.49
CA GLN A 64 -13.52 11.07 10.75
C GLN A 64 -12.16 11.17 10.05
N ALA A 65 -11.42 10.06 9.98
CA ALA A 65 -10.16 10.00 9.25
C ALA A 65 -10.39 10.22 7.75
N LEU A 66 -11.38 9.55 7.17
CA LEU A 66 -11.74 9.68 5.76
C LEU A 66 -12.13 11.12 5.39
N GLU A 67 -12.98 11.75 6.20
CA GLU A 67 -13.34 13.16 5.99
C GLU A 67 -12.11 14.08 6.06
N SER A 68 -11.25 13.87 7.04
CA SER A 68 -10.01 14.64 7.18
C SER A 68 -9.08 14.51 5.96
N PHE A 69 -8.88 13.30 5.44
CA PHE A 69 -8.04 13.11 4.25
C PHE A 69 -8.64 13.75 3.00
N ARG A 70 -9.98 13.68 2.83
CA ARG A 70 -10.68 14.36 1.73
C ARG A 70 -10.56 15.88 1.81
N GLN A 71 -10.70 16.44 3.01
CA GLN A 71 -10.50 17.88 3.22
C GLN A 71 -9.07 18.29 2.87
N ALA A 72 -8.06 17.53 3.31
CA ALA A 72 -6.66 17.78 2.98
C ALA A 72 -6.40 17.73 1.47
N ALA A 73 -6.88 16.68 0.79
CA ALA A 73 -6.75 16.52 -0.66
C ALA A 73 -7.43 17.65 -1.44
N ALA A 74 -8.60 18.12 -0.99
CA ALA A 74 -9.32 19.22 -1.62
C ALA A 74 -8.60 20.58 -1.47
N LYS A 75 -7.67 20.73 -0.51
CA LYS A 75 -6.93 22.00 -0.31
C LYS A 75 -5.67 22.09 -1.15
N SER A 76 -5.09 20.97 -1.59
CA SER A 76 -3.85 20.96 -2.37
C SER A 76 -3.79 19.78 -3.33
N SER A 77 -3.83 20.08 -4.64
CA SER A 77 -3.73 19.09 -5.70
C SER A 77 -2.33 18.49 -5.88
N VAL A 78 -1.30 19.14 -5.32
CA VAL A 78 0.09 18.66 -5.32
C VAL A 78 0.42 17.83 -4.07
N TYR A 79 -0.39 17.93 -3.00
CA TYR A 79 -0.19 17.15 -1.80
C TYR A 79 -0.87 15.80 -1.93
N VAL A 80 -0.13 14.82 -2.41
CA VAL A 80 -0.64 13.47 -2.76
C VAL A 80 -0.88 12.59 -1.53
N GLN A 81 -0.17 12.83 -0.43
CA GLN A 81 -0.22 11.97 0.77
C GLN A 81 -1.64 11.73 1.31
N PRO A 82 -2.53 12.72 1.42
CA PRO A 82 -3.88 12.48 1.93
C PRO A 82 -4.71 11.61 1.00
N VAL A 83 -4.54 11.73 -0.32
CA VAL A 83 -5.24 10.86 -1.29
C VAL A 83 -4.77 9.42 -1.16
N TYR A 84 -3.47 9.22 -0.92
CA TYR A 84 -2.93 7.90 -0.64
C TYR A 84 -3.42 7.32 0.71
N ASN A 85 -3.52 8.15 1.74
CA ASN A 85 -4.08 7.74 3.03
C ASN A 85 -5.57 7.38 2.92
N GLU A 86 -6.36 8.18 2.18
CA GLU A 86 -7.75 7.86 1.83
C GLU A 86 -7.84 6.52 1.10
N CYS A 87 -6.99 6.30 0.09
CA CYS A 87 -6.90 5.03 -0.63
C CYS A 87 -6.73 3.85 0.33
N LEU A 88 -5.73 3.88 1.21
CA LEU A 88 -5.45 2.77 2.14
C LEU A 88 -6.63 2.51 3.08
N LEU A 89 -7.30 3.57 3.54
CA LEU A 89 -8.48 3.46 4.39
C LEU A 89 -9.67 2.84 3.65
N LEU A 90 -9.91 3.24 2.39
CA LEU A 90 -10.94 2.64 1.56
C LEU A 90 -10.69 1.14 1.32
N LEU A 91 -9.44 0.76 1.02
CA LEU A 91 -9.05 -0.64 0.88
C LEU A 91 -9.29 -1.42 2.19
N LEU A 92 -8.94 -0.85 3.34
CA LEU A 92 -9.17 -1.45 4.65
C LEU A 92 -10.66 -1.66 4.96
N GLN A 93 -11.52 -0.73 4.52
CA GLN A 93 -12.97 -0.81 4.68
C GLN A 93 -13.64 -1.76 3.67
N GLY A 94 -12.88 -2.38 2.76
CA GLY A 94 -13.44 -3.20 1.70
C GLY A 94 -14.11 -2.40 0.57
N ARG A 95 -13.76 -1.12 0.41
CA ARG A 95 -14.19 -0.28 -0.72
C ARG A 95 -13.15 -0.35 -1.83
N TRP A 96 -12.94 -1.57 -2.34
CA TRP A 96 -11.82 -1.94 -3.22
C TRP A 96 -11.75 -1.11 -4.50
N ALA A 97 -12.87 -0.95 -5.21
CA ALA A 97 -12.89 -0.22 -6.50
C ALA A 97 -12.44 1.23 -6.33
N GLU A 98 -12.95 1.93 -5.31
CA GLU A 98 -12.57 3.31 -5.00
C GLU A 98 -11.12 3.39 -4.51
N GLY A 99 -10.72 2.51 -3.60
CA GLY A 99 -9.36 2.46 -3.08
C GLY A 99 -8.33 2.24 -4.18
N TRP A 100 -8.51 1.24 -5.03
CA TRP A 100 -7.58 0.96 -6.13
C TRP A 100 -7.56 2.05 -7.20
N ALA A 101 -8.67 2.77 -7.40
CA ALA A 101 -8.67 3.95 -8.27
C ALA A 101 -7.78 5.07 -7.71
N LEU A 102 -7.86 5.35 -6.40
CA LEU A 102 -7.03 6.35 -5.74
C LEU A 102 -5.57 5.90 -5.55
N TYR A 103 -5.32 4.59 -5.45
CA TYR A 103 -3.97 4.02 -5.31
C TYR A 103 -3.03 4.45 -6.44
N GLU A 104 -3.56 4.73 -7.64
CA GLU A 104 -2.79 5.20 -8.78
C GLU A 104 -2.15 6.57 -8.56
N GLN A 105 -2.67 7.38 -7.63
CA GLN A 105 -2.09 8.69 -7.31
C GLN A 105 -0.70 8.56 -6.66
N ARG A 106 -0.32 7.39 -6.12
CA ARG A 106 1.03 7.12 -5.58
C ARG A 106 2.14 7.45 -6.59
N ARG A 107 1.84 7.41 -7.89
CA ARG A 107 2.76 7.74 -8.99
C ARG A 107 3.21 9.19 -9.02
N ARG A 108 2.47 10.07 -8.32
CA ARG A 108 2.80 11.49 -8.16
C ARG A 108 3.59 11.76 -6.87
N MET A 109 3.86 10.73 -6.06
CA MET A 109 4.68 10.91 -4.87
C MET A 109 6.15 11.19 -5.24
N PRO A 110 6.89 11.98 -4.43
CA PRO A 110 8.28 12.32 -4.73
C PRO A 110 9.24 11.12 -4.81
N ASN A 111 8.89 10.01 -4.17
CA ASN A 111 9.68 8.78 -4.16
C ASN A 111 9.26 7.78 -5.26
N TRP A 112 8.36 8.16 -6.17
CA TRP A 112 8.00 7.33 -7.31
C TRP A 112 9.18 7.27 -8.29
N VAL A 113 9.67 6.06 -8.55
CA VAL A 113 10.82 5.82 -9.43
C VAL A 113 10.53 4.61 -10.31
N GLY A 114 11.07 4.61 -11.53
CA GLY A 114 11.21 3.40 -12.32
C GLY A 114 10.11 3.11 -13.33
N THR A 115 9.34 4.12 -13.75
CA THR A 115 8.40 3.97 -14.87
C THR A 115 9.17 3.64 -16.17
N PRO A 116 8.89 2.50 -16.81
CA PRO A 116 9.46 2.18 -18.11
C PRO A 116 9.00 3.15 -19.20
N ASP A 117 9.83 3.35 -20.22
CA ASP A 117 9.43 4.08 -21.42
C ASP A 117 8.37 3.31 -22.21
N GLY A 118 7.60 4.05 -23.01
CA GLY A 118 6.56 3.49 -23.86
C GLY A 118 5.15 3.51 -23.26
N PRO A 119 4.17 2.94 -23.96
CA PRO A 119 2.76 3.07 -23.60
C PRO A 119 2.38 2.17 -22.42
N GLU A 120 1.63 2.73 -21.47
CA GLU A 120 1.08 2.01 -20.34
C GLU A 120 -0.15 1.18 -20.76
N LEU A 121 -0.40 0.07 -20.07
CA LEU A 121 -1.60 -0.74 -20.22
C LEU A 121 -2.77 -0.10 -19.45
N GLU A 122 -3.60 0.68 -20.15
CA GLU A 122 -4.72 1.38 -19.51
C GLU A 122 -5.98 0.51 -19.34
N ARG A 123 -6.20 -0.41 -20.30
CA ARG A 123 -7.35 -1.31 -20.37
C ARG A 123 -6.90 -2.76 -20.60
N LEU A 124 -7.63 -3.73 -20.07
CA LEU A 124 -7.19 -5.14 -20.07
C LEU A 124 -7.16 -5.74 -21.49
N GLU A 125 -8.14 -5.39 -22.31
CA GLU A 125 -8.27 -5.75 -23.73
C GLU A 125 -7.09 -5.27 -24.57
N ASP A 126 -6.39 -4.21 -24.14
CA ASP A 126 -5.19 -3.76 -24.83
C ASP A 126 -3.99 -4.71 -24.60
N ALA A 127 -4.11 -5.72 -23.75
CA ALA A 127 -3.10 -6.76 -23.61
C ALA A 127 -3.20 -7.83 -24.72
N ALA A 128 -4.34 -7.96 -25.42
CA ALA A 128 -4.61 -9.05 -26.34
C ALA A 128 -3.53 -9.23 -27.42
N GLY A 129 -2.85 -10.38 -27.40
CA GLY A 129 -1.77 -10.72 -28.33
C GLY A 129 -0.48 -9.91 -28.16
N ARG A 130 -0.40 -9.03 -27.15
CA ARG A 130 0.74 -8.14 -26.88
C ARG A 130 1.62 -8.67 -25.76
N SER A 131 2.86 -8.22 -25.76
CA SER A 131 3.80 -8.40 -24.65
C SER A 131 3.63 -7.29 -23.61
N VAL A 132 3.42 -7.66 -22.35
CA VAL A 132 3.22 -6.73 -21.24
C VAL A 132 4.32 -6.89 -20.20
N LEU A 133 5.02 -5.79 -19.92
CA LEU A 133 5.97 -5.69 -18.81
C LEU A 133 5.25 -5.26 -17.53
N LEU A 134 5.19 -6.17 -16.56
CA LEU A 134 4.91 -5.86 -15.17
C LEU A 134 6.23 -5.52 -14.46
N TYR A 135 6.24 -4.47 -13.67
CA TYR A 135 7.40 -4.12 -12.84
C TYR A 135 6.99 -3.95 -11.38
N ALA A 136 7.74 -4.59 -10.48
CA ALA A 136 7.52 -4.50 -9.04
C ALA A 136 8.04 -3.15 -8.52
N GLU A 137 7.12 -2.29 -8.10
CA GLU A 137 7.38 -0.92 -7.69
C GLU A 137 7.38 -0.71 -6.15
N GLN A 138 7.08 -1.77 -5.39
CA GLN A 138 7.00 -1.74 -3.91
C GLN A 138 8.00 -2.72 -3.28
N GLY A 139 7.84 -3.03 -1.99
CA GLY A 139 8.71 -3.94 -1.26
C GLY A 139 8.54 -5.42 -1.65
N LEU A 140 9.43 -6.26 -1.13
CA LEU A 140 9.41 -7.72 -1.38
C LEU A 140 8.06 -8.36 -1.00
N GLY A 141 7.44 -7.90 0.10
CA GLY A 141 6.16 -8.42 0.57
C GLY A 141 5.01 -8.18 -0.40
N ASP A 142 4.97 -6.99 -1.00
CA ASP A 142 3.97 -6.65 -2.01
C ASP A 142 4.21 -7.44 -3.28
N THR A 143 5.47 -7.56 -3.74
CA THR A 143 5.79 -8.42 -4.89
C THR A 143 5.27 -9.84 -4.67
N LEU A 144 5.56 -10.44 -3.50
CA LEU A 144 5.09 -11.78 -3.16
C LEU A 144 3.56 -11.85 -3.19
N GLN A 145 2.87 -10.92 -2.54
CA GLN A 145 1.41 -10.92 -2.45
C GLN A 145 0.71 -10.74 -3.80
N PHE A 146 1.25 -9.88 -4.67
CA PHE A 146 0.59 -9.46 -5.91
C PHE A 146 1.10 -10.17 -7.17
N CYS A 147 2.21 -10.91 -7.12
CA CYS A 147 2.74 -11.63 -8.29
C CYS A 147 1.74 -12.63 -8.89
N ARG A 148 0.83 -13.17 -8.08
CA ARG A 148 -0.25 -14.08 -8.54
C ARG A 148 -1.19 -13.46 -9.58
N TYR A 149 -1.31 -12.13 -9.61
CA TYR A 149 -2.13 -11.45 -10.63
C TYR A 149 -1.49 -11.46 -12.01
N ALA A 150 -0.18 -11.69 -12.11
CA ALA A 150 0.49 -11.89 -13.40
C ALA A 150 -0.08 -13.11 -14.14
N LEU A 151 -0.51 -14.15 -13.42
CA LEU A 151 -1.15 -15.34 -13.98
C LEU A 151 -2.52 -15.02 -14.60
N LEU A 152 -3.26 -14.08 -14.01
CA LEU A 152 -4.52 -13.63 -14.59
C LEU A 152 -4.27 -12.81 -15.84
N LEU A 153 -3.31 -11.88 -15.81
CA LEU A 153 -2.94 -11.10 -17.00
C LEU A 153 -2.49 -12.01 -18.15
N ALA A 154 -1.77 -13.10 -17.87
CA ALA A 154 -1.31 -14.03 -18.90
C ALA A 154 -2.45 -14.71 -19.68
N ALA A 155 -3.66 -14.79 -19.12
CA ALA A 155 -4.84 -15.26 -19.86
C ALA A 155 -5.34 -14.25 -20.92
N HIS A 156 -4.91 -12.98 -20.82
CA HIS A 156 -5.32 -11.88 -21.71
C HIS A 156 -4.16 -11.37 -22.58
N ALA A 157 -2.91 -11.60 -22.21
CA ALA A 157 -1.74 -11.14 -22.92
C ALA A 157 -1.11 -12.21 -23.81
N GLY A 158 -0.44 -11.81 -24.89
CA GLY A 158 0.38 -12.73 -25.69
C GLY A 158 1.64 -13.17 -24.94
N LYS A 159 2.19 -12.29 -24.10
CA LYS A 159 3.35 -12.54 -23.25
C LYS A 159 3.31 -11.65 -22.02
N VAL A 160 3.66 -12.19 -20.85
CA VAL A 160 3.84 -11.39 -19.63
C VAL A 160 5.28 -11.52 -19.16
N ILE A 161 5.92 -10.37 -18.92
CA ILE A 161 7.24 -10.27 -18.32
C ILE A 161 7.05 -9.64 -16.94
N LEU A 162 7.59 -10.23 -15.88
CA LEU A 162 7.61 -9.66 -14.54
C LEU A 162 9.05 -9.31 -14.15
N GLN A 163 9.34 -8.02 -14.12
CA GLN A 163 10.56 -7.45 -13.55
C GLN A 163 10.41 -7.33 -12.02
N ALA A 164 11.28 -8.03 -11.29
CA ALA A 164 11.21 -8.10 -9.83
C ALA A 164 12.58 -8.00 -9.16
N GLN A 165 12.58 -7.79 -7.84
CA GLN A 165 13.80 -7.73 -7.05
C GLN A 165 14.58 -9.05 -7.15
N ARG A 166 15.90 -8.98 -7.41
CA ARG A 166 16.77 -10.15 -7.63
C ARG A 166 16.59 -11.29 -6.60
N PRO A 167 16.45 -11.03 -5.28
CA PRO A 167 16.23 -12.10 -4.31
C PRO A 167 14.97 -12.95 -4.52
N LEU A 168 13.95 -12.42 -5.20
CA LEU A 168 12.69 -13.13 -5.44
C LEU A 168 12.68 -13.90 -6.76
N VAL A 169 13.58 -13.60 -7.70
CA VAL A 169 13.58 -14.16 -9.05
C VAL A 169 13.57 -15.69 -9.06
N PRO A 170 14.40 -16.43 -8.28
CA PRO A 170 14.35 -17.89 -8.28
C PRO A 170 12.99 -18.44 -7.83
N LEU A 171 12.41 -17.87 -6.77
CA LEU A 171 11.11 -18.26 -6.25
C LEU A 171 9.98 -17.99 -7.27
N LEU A 172 10.01 -16.82 -7.91
CA LEU A 172 9.01 -16.44 -8.89
C LEU A 172 9.10 -17.31 -10.15
N ARG A 173 10.30 -17.62 -10.66
CA ARG A 173 10.50 -18.53 -11.80
C ARG A 173 9.97 -19.94 -11.51
N GLN A 174 10.19 -20.43 -10.29
CA GLN A 174 9.67 -21.73 -9.84
C GLN A 174 8.14 -21.75 -9.74
N SER A 175 7.53 -20.61 -9.40
CA SER A 175 6.12 -20.54 -9.01
C SER A 175 5.19 -20.14 -10.14
N LEU A 176 5.63 -19.23 -11.02
CA LEU A 176 4.79 -18.57 -12.03
C LEU A 176 5.06 -19.11 -13.43
N SER A 177 4.55 -20.31 -13.69
CA SER A 177 4.66 -20.93 -15.02
C SER A 177 4.00 -20.05 -16.10
N GLY A 178 4.66 -19.89 -17.25
CA GLY A 178 4.18 -19.08 -18.36
C GLY A 178 4.49 -17.58 -18.24
N ILE A 179 5.13 -17.13 -17.16
CA ILE A 179 5.57 -15.74 -16.98
C ILE A 179 7.09 -15.67 -17.14
N GLU A 180 7.58 -14.77 -17.98
CA GLU A 180 9.01 -14.48 -18.05
C GLU A 180 9.42 -13.63 -16.85
N ILE A 181 10.34 -14.11 -16.02
CA ILE A 181 10.80 -13.39 -14.83
C ILE A 181 12.20 -12.85 -15.07
N ILE A 182 12.38 -11.54 -14.88
CA ILE A 182 13.68 -10.85 -14.96
C ILE A 182 13.97 -10.09 -13.67
N ALA A 183 15.26 -9.89 -13.37
CA ALA A 183 15.65 -9.06 -12.23
C ALA A 183 15.58 -7.55 -12.54
N ASN A 184 15.45 -6.71 -11.51
CA ASN A 184 15.46 -5.24 -11.65
C ASN A 184 16.76 -4.69 -12.27
N ASP A 185 17.87 -5.39 -12.08
CA ASP A 185 19.21 -5.07 -12.58
C ASP A 185 19.59 -5.84 -13.85
N GLU A 186 18.63 -6.56 -14.46
CA GLU A 186 18.76 -7.15 -15.78
C GLU A 186 18.16 -6.23 -16.85
N ASP A 187 18.71 -6.29 -18.06
CA ASP A 187 18.19 -5.55 -19.20
C ASP A 187 16.74 -5.96 -19.50
N ARG A 188 15.90 -4.97 -19.78
CA ARG A 188 14.51 -5.21 -20.13
C ARG A 188 14.42 -5.76 -21.56
N PRO A 189 13.76 -6.92 -21.78
CA PRO A 189 13.41 -7.35 -23.12
C PRO A 189 12.40 -6.37 -23.74
N ALA A 190 12.26 -6.40 -25.06
CA ALA A 190 11.23 -5.61 -25.74
C ALA A 190 9.83 -5.98 -25.22
N PHE A 191 9.00 -4.95 -25.04
CA PHE A 191 7.60 -5.07 -24.63
C PHE A 191 6.72 -4.06 -25.38
N ASP A 192 5.44 -4.38 -25.55
CA ASP A 192 4.47 -3.51 -26.23
C ASP A 192 3.75 -2.57 -25.25
N ARG A 193 3.54 -3.02 -24.01
CA ARG A 193 2.87 -2.27 -22.93
C ARG A 193 3.57 -2.50 -21.60
N HIS A 194 3.44 -1.56 -20.67
CA HIS A 194 3.90 -1.75 -19.29
C HIS A 194 2.82 -1.41 -18.26
N LEU A 195 2.95 -1.92 -17.04
CA LEU A 195 2.09 -1.59 -15.91
C LEU A 195 2.82 -1.90 -14.59
N PRO A 196 2.75 -1.05 -13.55
CA PRO A 196 3.23 -1.46 -12.23
C PRO A 196 2.41 -2.64 -11.72
N LEU A 197 3.07 -3.56 -11.03
CA LEU A 197 2.47 -4.83 -10.62
C LEU A 197 1.17 -4.64 -9.84
N MET A 198 1.12 -3.69 -8.90
CA MET A 198 -0.06 -3.50 -8.06
C MET A 198 -1.22 -2.78 -8.77
N SER A 199 -0.97 -2.14 -9.91
CA SER A 199 -2.03 -1.52 -10.72
C SER A 199 -2.92 -2.55 -11.43
N LEU A 200 -2.50 -3.82 -11.48
CA LEU A 200 -3.35 -4.93 -11.90
C LEU A 200 -4.63 -5.04 -11.07
N MET A 201 -4.60 -4.66 -9.79
CA MET A 201 -5.76 -4.74 -8.92
C MET A 201 -6.93 -3.90 -9.43
N ARG A 202 -6.62 -2.67 -9.87
CA ARG A 202 -7.55 -1.77 -10.53
C ARG A 202 -7.96 -2.31 -11.90
N LEU A 203 -6.97 -2.71 -12.72
CA LEU A 203 -7.20 -3.12 -14.11
C LEU A 203 -8.10 -4.36 -14.21
N LEU A 204 -7.92 -5.33 -13.31
CA LEU A 204 -8.70 -6.57 -13.24
C LEU A 204 -10.00 -6.41 -12.44
N GLY A 205 -10.28 -5.22 -11.89
CA GLY A 205 -11.48 -4.97 -11.09
C GLY A 205 -11.58 -5.88 -9.87
N THR A 206 -10.48 -6.07 -9.15
CA THR A 206 -10.44 -7.06 -8.07
C THR A 206 -11.36 -6.68 -6.91
N THR A 207 -12.13 -7.66 -6.44
CA THR A 207 -13.07 -7.58 -5.32
C THR A 207 -12.76 -8.67 -4.30
N GLU A 208 -13.46 -8.67 -3.16
CA GLU A 208 -13.39 -9.77 -2.19
C GLU A 208 -13.69 -11.14 -2.82
N ALA A 209 -14.63 -11.19 -3.78
CA ALA A 209 -15.00 -12.44 -4.44
C ALA A 209 -14.00 -12.90 -5.51
N THR A 210 -13.20 -11.99 -6.07
CA THR A 210 -12.25 -12.28 -7.16
C THR A 210 -10.80 -12.27 -6.71
N ILE A 211 -10.53 -11.95 -5.44
CA ILE A 211 -9.18 -12.04 -4.88
C ILE A 211 -8.70 -13.48 -4.97
N LEU A 212 -7.51 -13.68 -5.53
CA LEU A 212 -6.92 -15.01 -5.66
C LEU A 212 -6.49 -15.55 -4.29
N ALA A 213 -7.43 -16.21 -3.60
CA ALA A 213 -7.23 -16.80 -2.28
C ALA A 213 -6.66 -18.23 -2.32
N SER A 214 -6.58 -18.84 -3.51
CA SER A 214 -6.01 -20.18 -3.67
C SER A 214 -4.53 -20.19 -3.31
N VAL A 215 -4.20 -20.93 -2.24
CA VAL A 215 -2.85 -21.14 -1.73
C VAL A 215 -2.52 -22.64 -1.74
N PRO A 216 -1.26 -23.04 -1.98
CA PRO A 216 -0.09 -22.19 -2.22
C PRO A 216 0.04 -21.79 -3.70
N TYR A 217 0.28 -20.50 -3.96
CA TYR A 217 0.67 -20.00 -5.29
C TYR A 217 2.18 -19.82 -5.44
N LEU A 218 2.94 -19.90 -4.33
CA LEU A 218 4.40 -19.90 -4.31
C LEU A 218 4.91 -21.30 -3.96
N LYS A 219 5.92 -21.75 -4.69
CA LYS A 219 6.57 -23.05 -4.52
C LYS A 219 8.05 -22.81 -4.25
N ALA A 220 8.48 -23.07 -3.02
CA ALA A 220 9.90 -23.06 -2.68
C ALA A 220 10.57 -24.34 -3.18
N GLU A 221 11.83 -24.22 -3.60
CA GLU A 221 12.63 -25.37 -4.03
C GLU A 221 12.93 -26.28 -2.82
N SER A 222 12.69 -27.59 -2.96
CA SER A 222 12.83 -28.56 -1.87
C SER A 222 14.21 -28.53 -1.21
N GLY A 223 15.28 -28.39 -1.99
CA GLY A 223 16.65 -28.30 -1.47
C GLY A 223 16.88 -27.07 -0.60
N GLN A 224 16.32 -25.91 -0.98
CA GLN A 224 16.39 -24.69 -0.17
C GLN A 224 15.57 -24.83 1.12
N VAL A 225 14.40 -25.44 1.05
CA VAL A 225 13.57 -25.72 2.23
C VAL A 225 14.32 -26.63 3.21
N GLU A 226 14.97 -27.68 2.70
CA GLU A 226 15.78 -28.59 3.52
C GLU A 226 17.00 -27.89 4.13
N ALA A 227 17.72 -27.08 3.34
CA ALA A 227 18.84 -26.29 3.84
C ALA A 227 18.41 -25.32 4.95
N TRP A 228 17.28 -24.63 4.79
CA TRP A 228 16.73 -23.76 5.83
C TRP A 228 16.22 -24.55 7.03
N ARG A 229 15.61 -25.72 6.82
CA ARG A 229 15.19 -26.61 7.92
C ARG A 229 16.39 -27.08 8.74
N ALA A 230 17.51 -27.42 8.10
CA ALA A 230 18.75 -27.77 8.77
C ALA A 230 19.34 -26.59 9.55
N ARG A 231 19.34 -25.38 8.97
CA ARG A 231 19.85 -24.15 9.61
C ARG A 231 19.01 -23.68 10.81
N LEU A 232 17.68 -23.74 10.70
CA LEU A 232 16.76 -23.26 11.73
C LEU A 232 16.54 -24.29 12.85
N GLY A 233 16.88 -25.55 12.62
CA GLY A 233 16.68 -26.65 13.57
C GLY A 233 15.22 -26.81 13.99
N ARG A 234 14.98 -27.35 15.20
CA ARG A 234 13.62 -27.51 15.78
C ARG A 234 12.95 -26.19 16.18
N THR A 235 13.64 -25.06 16.04
CA THR A 235 13.16 -23.71 16.40
C THR A 235 12.17 -23.13 15.39
N ALA A 236 11.96 -23.81 14.25
CA ALA A 236 11.09 -23.38 13.17
C ALA A 236 9.61 -23.20 13.56
N SER A 237 9.15 -23.74 14.68
CA SER A 237 7.77 -23.56 15.16
C SER A 237 7.45 -22.15 15.67
N ARG A 238 8.43 -21.24 15.78
CA ARG A 238 8.24 -19.89 16.34
C ARG A 238 8.54 -18.70 15.40
N LEU A 239 9.04 -18.94 14.19
CA LEU A 239 9.45 -17.84 13.28
C LEU A 239 8.34 -17.37 12.31
N ALA A 240 7.17 -18.02 12.32
CA ALA A 240 6.06 -17.64 11.42
C ALA A 240 5.27 -16.38 11.85
N SER A 241 5.68 -15.65 12.89
CA SER A 241 4.89 -14.53 13.43
C SER A 241 5.63 -13.23 13.78
N SER A 242 6.85 -13.00 13.28
CA SER A 242 7.52 -11.71 13.56
C SER A 242 8.22 -11.12 12.34
N GLY A 243 7.46 -10.38 11.52
CA GLY A 243 7.99 -9.33 10.65
C GLY A 243 8.50 -8.14 11.48
N ARG A 244 9.59 -8.34 12.22
CA ARG A 244 10.32 -7.27 12.93
C ARG A 244 11.81 -7.45 12.69
N ALA A 245 12.28 -7.01 11.52
CA ALA A 245 13.69 -6.76 11.27
C ALA A 245 13.82 -5.68 10.18
N ALA A 246 13.72 -4.42 10.59
CA ALA A 246 14.30 -3.25 9.93
C ALA A 246 14.25 -2.08 10.91
N ARG A 247 15.30 -1.95 11.73
CA ARG A 247 15.60 -0.72 12.47
C ARG A 247 16.82 -0.11 11.78
N GLU A 248 16.61 1.04 11.17
CA GLU A 248 17.54 2.15 10.88
C GLU A 248 17.13 2.82 9.56
N GLY A 249 16.77 4.10 9.64
CA GLY A 249 16.38 4.92 8.48
C GLY A 249 15.01 5.58 8.66
N GLN A 250 15.00 6.91 8.62
CA GLN A 250 13.87 7.84 8.76
C GLN A 250 12.49 7.30 8.33
N TRP A 251 11.61 7.14 9.32
CA TRP A 251 10.19 6.92 9.10
C TRP A 251 9.52 8.27 8.84
N ILE A 252 9.21 8.57 7.58
CA ILE A 252 8.03 9.42 7.31
C ILE A 252 6.85 8.57 7.79
N ALA A 253 6.11 9.08 8.77
CA ALA A 253 5.02 8.38 9.45
C ALA A 253 3.91 7.96 8.48
N VAL A 254 4.08 6.78 7.88
CA VAL A 254 2.98 5.84 7.68
C VAL A 254 3.17 4.86 8.82
N ALA A 255 2.47 5.09 9.94
CA ALA A 255 2.40 4.09 10.99
C ALA A 255 2.00 2.77 10.32
N PRO A 256 2.82 1.70 10.43
CA PRO A 256 2.41 0.41 9.91
C PRO A 256 1.10 0.08 10.61
N ILE A 257 0.02 -0.12 9.83
CA ILE A 257 -1.27 -0.60 10.33
C ILE A 257 -0.97 -1.78 11.25
N ARG A 258 -0.98 -1.56 12.56
CA ARG A 258 -0.70 -2.60 13.54
C ARG A 258 -1.94 -3.47 13.53
N TRP A 259 -1.89 -4.59 12.80
CA TRP A 259 -2.89 -5.65 12.83
C TRP A 259 -2.99 -6.25 14.25
N ARG A 260 -3.64 -5.55 15.18
CA ARG A 260 -4.13 -6.15 16.41
C ARG A 260 -5.41 -6.89 16.03
N ARG A 261 -5.32 -8.22 15.94
CA ARG A 261 -6.50 -9.09 15.87
C ARG A 261 -7.44 -8.75 17.03
N ARG A 262 -8.54 -8.07 16.74
CA ARG A 262 -9.75 -8.05 17.56
C ARG A 262 -10.92 -8.38 16.63
N HIS A 263 -11.10 -9.67 16.33
CA HIS A 263 -12.36 -10.15 15.80
C HIS A 263 -13.25 -10.59 16.97
N PRO A 264 -14.50 -10.12 17.06
CA PRO A 264 -15.53 -10.75 17.86
C PRO A 264 -16.41 -11.59 16.93
N TRP A 265 -16.08 -12.86 16.74
CA TRP A 265 -17.03 -13.81 16.14
C TRP A 265 -17.50 -14.81 17.20
N ARG A 266 -18.83 -14.85 17.29
CA ARG A 266 -19.70 -15.60 18.19
C ARG A 266 -19.36 -17.10 18.18
N ARG A 267 -19.36 -17.72 19.36
CA ARG A 267 -19.58 -19.16 19.48
C ARG A 267 -21.09 -19.40 19.41
N SER A 268 -21.55 -20.14 18.41
CA SER A 268 -22.81 -20.89 18.52
C SER A 268 -22.53 -22.19 19.29
N PRO A 269 -23.49 -22.70 20.08
CA PRO A 269 -23.30 -23.88 20.91
C PRO A 269 -23.30 -25.17 20.06
N ALA A 270 -22.48 -26.13 20.48
CA ALA A 270 -22.43 -27.46 19.93
C ALA A 270 -23.76 -28.20 20.16
N CYS A 271 -24.25 -28.89 19.14
CA CYS A 271 -25.08 -30.07 19.30
C CYS A 271 -24.22 -31.17 19.92
N ASP A 272 -24.69 -31.73 21.03
CA ASP A 272 -24.94 -33.16 21.25
C ASP A 272 -25.88 -33.30 22.46
#